data_AF-A0A3D5IXT0-F1
#
_entry.id   AF-A0A3D5IXT0-F1
#
_cell.length_a   1.000
_cell.length_b   1.000
_cell.length_c   1.000
_cell.angle_alpha   90.00
_cell.angle_beta   90.00
_cell.angle_gamma   90.00
#
_symmetry.space_group_name_H-M   'P 1'
#
loop_
_entity.id
_entity.type
_entity.pdbx_description
1 polymer ?
#
loop_
_entity_poly.entity_id
_entity_poly.type
_entity_poly.pdbx_seq_one_letter_code
_entity_poly.pdbx_strand_id
1 'polypeptide(L)'
;MNNSFYVFAFIVIILQSCATPKITRSYLDENGTTISKEKFYNEWRYNDNKGRWDTQNGNTIKAQLSLKPKIETLKGDYQLLSVILEELSHKRYPGNTTFLISYYYKDDHCTLESNSNNNNWGKYRVRELKKHLAPQKRALEKKYKNVETLVITQEGINFESIKKLDYLYSDTNNRIFKNLFRQPNLCGSYAIIKPNGLILIYNGESRLDITARFLEPDIWNKHFK
;
A
#
# COMPACT_ATOMS: atom_id res chain seq x y z
N MET A 1 23.68 -51.73 -29.16
CA MET A 1 22.67 -50.64 -29.08
C MET A 1 23.34 -49.44 -28.41
N ASN A 2 23.24 -48.26 -29.02
CA ASN A 2 24.14 -47.13 -28.75
C ASN A 2 23.67 -46.34 -27.52
N ASN A 3 24.19 -46.67 -26.33
CA ASN A 3 23.84 -46.04 -25.05
C ASN A 3 23.96 -44.50 -25.06
N SER A 4 24.85 -43.96 -25.90
CA SER A 4 25.07 -42.51 -26.03
C SER A 4 23.84 -41.76 -26.58
N PHE A 5 23.00 -42.41 -27.40
CA PHE A 5 21.80 -41.78 -27.97
C PHE A 5 20.71 -41.56 -26.90
N TYR A 6 20.53 -42.54 -26.01
CA TYR A 6 19.56 -42.44 -24.92
C TYR A 6 19.96 -41.41 -23.86
N VAL A 7 21.26 -41.30 -23.57
CA VAL A 7 21.79 -40.26 -22.66
C VAL A 7 21.57 -38.86 -23.24
N PHE A 8 21.81 -38.68 -24.54
CA PHE A 8 21.61 -37.38 -25.20
C PHE A 8 20.12 -36.99 -25.25
N ALA A 9 19.23 -37.94 -25.55
CA ALA A 9 17.78 -37.72 -25.53
C ALA A 9 17.27 -37.36 -24.12
N PHE A 10 17.81 -37.99 -23.06
CA PHE A 10 17.44 -37.70 -21.68
C PHE A 10 17.89 -36.30 -21.23
N ILE A 11 19.09 -35.86 -21.63
CA ILE A 11 19.59 -34.51 -21.34
C ILE A 11 18.74 -33.42 -22.02
N VAL A 12 18.31 -33.64 -23.27
CA VAL A 12 17.44 -32.69 -24.00
C VAL A 12 16.06 -32.56 -23.33
N ILE A 13 15.49 -33.66 -22.82
CA ILE A 13 14.20 -33.64 -22.10
C ILE A 13 14.31 -32.90 -20.76
N ILE A 14 15.40 -33.08 -20.02
CA ILE A 14 15.65 -32.35 -18.77
C ILE A 14 15.82 -30.84 -19.04
N LEU A 15 16.53 -30.47 -20.12
CA LEU A 15 16.75 -29.06 -20.47
C LEU A 15 15.46 -28.34 -20.91
N GLN A 16 14.50 -29.04 -21.53
CA GLN A 16 13.18 -28.46 -21.84
C GLN A 16 12.27 -28.33 -20.60
N SER A 17 12.53 -29.11 -19.55
CA SER A 17 11.73 -29.10 -18.30
C SER A 17 12.12 -27.98 -17.34
N CYS A 18 13.18 -27.22 -17.64
CA CYS A 18 13.66 -26.09 -16.82
C CYS A 18 13.22 -24.70 -17.33
N ALA A 19 12.22 -24.62 -18.21
CA ALA A 19 11.64 -23.33 -18.58
C ALA A 19 10.78 -22.79 -17.42
N THR A 20 11.35 -21.88 -16.63
CA THR A 20 10.57 -21.16 -15.62
C THR A 20 9.50 -20.31 -16.32
N PRO A 21 8.23 -20.35 -15.87
CA PRO A 21 7.18 -19.56 -16.49
C PRO A 21 7.52 -18.07 -16.36
N LYS A 22 7.72 -17.41 -17.51
CA LYS A 22 8.02 -15.97 -17.56
C LYS A 22 6.77 -15.19 -17.17
N ILE A 23 6.88 -14.36 -16.14
CA ILE A 23 5.83 -13.40 -15.80
C ILE A 23 5.66 -12.43 -16.97
N THR A 24 4.44 -12.35 -17.50
CA THR A 24 4.07 -11.43 -18.57
C THR A 24 3.33 -10.24 -17.98
N ARG A 25 3.64 -9.02 -18.46
CA ARG A 25 2.94 -7.79 -18.06
C ARG A 25 2.20 -7.19 -19.23
N SER A 26 0.93 -6.85 -19.00
CA SER A 26 0.13 -6.00 -19.88
C SER A 26 -0.13 -4.66 -19.19
N TYR A 27 -0.16 -3.59 -19.99
CA TYR A 27 -0.32 -2.22 -19.52
C TYR A 27 -1.63 -1.67 -20.07
N LEU A 28 -2.52 -1.26 -19.20
CA LEU A 28 -3.87 -0.83 -19.53
C LEU A 28 -4.08 0.62 -19.10
N ASP A 29 -4.81 1.40 -19.90
CA ASP A 29 -5.31 2.71 -19.48
C ASP A 29 -6.48 2.59 -18.48
N GLU A 30 -7.05 3.71 -18.06
CA GLU A 30 -8.19 3.75 -17.12
C GLU A 30 -9.44 3.01 -17.61
N ASN A 31 -9.59 2.84 -18.92
CA ASN A 31 -10.72 2.18 -19.55
C ASN A 31 -10.46 0.69 -19.79
N GLY A 32 -9.28 0.18 -19.42
CA GLY A 32 -8.87 -1.20 -19.65
C GLY A 32 -8.33 -1.47 -21.05
N THR A 33 -8.05 -0.43 -21.84
CA THR A 33 -7.47 -0.56 -23.18
C THR A 33 -5.96 -0.77 -23.09
N THR A 34 -5.45 -1.75 -23.82
CA THR A 34 -3.99 -2.00 -23.88
C THR A 34 -3.26 -0.81 -24.49
N ILE A 35 -2.27 -0.30 -23.77
CA ILE A 35 -1.36 0.77 -24.19
C ILE A 35 0.09 0.30 -24.12
N SER A 36 0.99 1.06 -24.76
CA SER A 36 2.42 0.76 -24.66
C SER A 36 2.92 0.96 -23.23
N LYS A 37 3.95 0.19 -22.85
CA LYS A 37 4.63 0.34 -21.56
C LYS A 37 5.07 1.79 -21.30
N GLU A 38 5.63 2.43 -22.32
CA GLU A 38 6.11 3.81 -22.25
C GLU A 38 4.96 4.79 -21.96
N LYS A 39 3.88 4.71 -22.73
CA LYS A 39 2.68 5.55 -22.51
C LYS A 39 2.14 5.35 -21.09
N PHE A 40 2.05 4.10 -20.64
CA PHE A 40 1.59 3.78 -19.30
C PHE A 40 2.44 4.42 -18.19
N TYR A 41 3.77 4.28 -18.25
CA TYR A 41 4.65 4.87 -17.23
C TYR A 41 4.69 6.39 -17.30
N ASN A 42 4.56 6.98 -18.49
CA ASN A 42 4.47 8.44 -18.63
C ASN A 42 3.19 8.96 -17.96
N GLU A 43 2.03 8.35 -18.23
CA GLU A 43 0.78 8.71 -17.56
C GLU A 43 0.88 8.50 -16.04
N TRP A 44 1.30 7.31 -15.59
CA TRP A 44 1.32 7.01 -14.15
C TRP A 44 2.27 7.92 -13.35
N ARG A 45 3.42 8.30 -13.91
CA ARG A 45 4.46 9.06 -13.16
C ARG A 45 4.27 10.56 -13.23
N TYR A 46 3.70 11.07 -14.32
CA TYR A 46 3.65 12.51 -14.60
C TYR A 46 2.24 13.09 -14.64
N ASN A 47 1.19 12.25 -14.50
CA ASN A 47 -0.18 12.71 -14.37
C ASN A 47 -0.66 12.50 -12.92
N ASP A 48 -0.73 13.57 -12.15
CA ASP A 48 -1.14 13.52 -10.74
C ASP A 48 -2.62 13.10 -10.55
N ASN A 49 -3.40 12.95 -11.62
CA ASN A 49 -4.77 12.44 -11.58
C ASN A 49 -4.86 10.92 -11.80
N LYS A 50 -3.72 10.24 -11.99
CA LYS A 50 -3.67 8.81 -12.30
C LYS A 50 -3.10 8.00 -11.15
N GLY A 51 -3.89 7.01 -10.73
CA GLY A 51 -3.45 5.93 -9.86
C GLY A 51 -3.03 4.71 -10.68
N ARG A 52 -2.63 3.66 -9.98
CA ARG A 52 -2.31 2.35 -10.58
C ARG A 52 -2.83 1.26 -9.67
N TRP A 53 -3.34 0.19 -10.26
CA TRP A 53 -3.57 -1.07 -9.57
C TRP A 53 -3.15 -2.23 -10.45
N ASP A 54 -2.47 -3.21 -9.85
CA ASP A 54 -1.99 -4.38 -10.55
C ASP A 54 -2.85 -5.59 -10.15
N THR A 55 -3.36 -6.33 -11.12
CA THR A 55 -4.05 -7.60 -10.89
C THR A 55 -3.25 -8.75 -11.46
N GLN A 56 -3.17 -9.86 -10.73
CA GLN A 56 -2.47 -11.07 -11.19
C GLN A 56 -3.46 -12.19 -11.51
N ASN A 57 -3.30 -12.80 -12.69
CA ASN A 57 -3.98 -14.02 -13.09
C ASN A 57 -2.95 -15.00 -13.66
N GLY A 58 -2.66 -16.07 -12.92
CA GLY A 58 -1.57 -16.99 -13.21
C GLY A 58 -0.22 -16.26 -13.32
N ASN A 59 0.43 -16.41 -14.47
CA ASN A 59 1.72 -15.76 -14.78
C ASN A 59 1.56 -14.39 -15.45
N THR A 60 0.34 -13.85 -15.51
CA THR A 60 0.08 -12.55 -16.14
C THR A 60 -0.27 -11.52 -15.10
N ILE A 61 0.41 -10.37 -15.16
CA ILE A 61 0.07 -9.18 -14.39
C ILE A 61 -0.54 -8.16 -15.36
N LYS A 62 -1.72 -7.66 -15.03
CA LYS A 62 -2.33 -6.52 -15.69
C LYS A 62 -2.11 -5.30 -14.82
N ALA A 63 -1.23 -4.40 -15.26
CA ALA A 63 -1.05 -3.10 -14.64
C ALA A 63 -2.06 -2.14 -15.28
N GLN A 64 -2.98 -1.61 -14.49
CA GLN A 64 -4.06 -0.74 -14.97
C GLN A 64 -3.99 0.63 -14.31
N LEU A 65 -4.10 1.69 -15.10
CA LEU A 65 -4.26 3.04 -14.59
C LEU A 65 -5.66 3.20 -13.99
N SER A 66 -5.81 4.08 -13.00
CA SER A 66 -7.11 4.46 -12.46
C SER A 66 -7.25 5.99 -12.43
N LEU A 67 -8.48 6.48 -12.50
CA LEU A 67 -8.80 7.89 -12.23
C LEU A 67 -8.79 8.11 -10.72
N LYS A 68 -7.58 8.19 -10.15
CA LYS A 68 -7.37 8.37 -8.73
C LYS A 68 -6.23 9.35 -8.52
N PRO A 69 -6.51 10.58 -8.05
CA PRO A 69 -5.47 11.57 -7.92
C PRO A 69 -4.51 11.19 -6.80
N LYS A 70 -3.26 11.63 -6.95
CA LYS A 70 -2.18 11.40 -5.99
C LYS A 70 -2.50 12.00 -4.62
N ILE A 71 -3.21 13.11 -4.60
CA ILE A 71 -3.71 13.75 -3.38
C ILE A 71 -5.23 13.90 -3.50
N GLU A 72 -5.95 13.40 -2.51
CA GLU A 72 -7.38 13.64 -2.33
C GLU A 72 -7.62 14.44 -1.05
N THR A 73 -8.62 15.29 -1.08
CA THR A 73 -9.08 16.04 0.10
C THR A 73 -10.56 15.86 0.27
N LEU A 74 -10.99 15.58 1.49
CA LEU A 74 -12.41 15.40 1.81
C LEU A 74 -12.70 15.85 3.24
N LYS A 75 -14.01 16.02 3.52
CA LYS A 75 -14.52 16.19 4.87
C LYS A 75 -15.17 14.88 5.31
N GLY A 76 -14.70 14.33 6.43
CA GLY A 76 -15.21 13.08 7.00
C GLY A 76 -15.73 13.27 8.41
N ASP A 77 -16.37 12.22 8.92
CA ASP A 77 -16.81 12.14 10.31
C ASP A 77 -15.62 11.76 11.20
N TYR A 78 -14.96 12.77 11.77
CA TYR A 78 -13.82 12.58 12.68
C TYR A 78 -14.21 11.73 13.90
N GLN A 79 -15.42 11.90 14.44
CA GLN A 79 -15.84 11.17 15.63
C GLN A 79 -15.98 9.68 15.32
N LEU A 80 -16.64 9.33 14.21
CA LEU A 80 -16.74 7.95 13.75
C LEU A 80 -15.35 7.34 13.48
N LEU A 81 -14.49 8.05 12.74
CA LEU A 81 -13.15 7.58 12.42
C LEU A 81 -12.29 7.40 13.68
N SER A 82 -12.35 8.35 14.62
CA SER A 82 -11.66 8.24 15.91
C SER A 82 -12.13 7.02 16.68
N VAL A 83 -13.43 6.77 16.78
CA VAL A 83 -13.98 5.56 17.44
C VAL A 83 -13.46 4.29 16.78
N ILE A 84 -13.46 4.21 15.45
CA ILE A 84 -12.90 3.04 14.74
C ILE A 84 -11.43 2.85 15.11
N LEU A 85 -10.63 3.91 15.11
CA LEU A 85 -9.20 3.83 15.42
C LEU A 85 -8.92 3.47 16.88
N GLU A 86 -9.73 3.96 17.82
CA GLU A 86 -9.65 3.59 19.24
C GLU A 86 -9.98 2.10 19.46
N GLU A 87 -11.01 1.59 18.78
CA GLU A 87 -11.40 0.18 18.82
C GLU A 87 -10.32 -0.73 18.23
N LEU A 88 -9.74 -0.34 17.09
CA LEU A 88 -8.65 -1.09 16.44
C LEU A 88 -7.36 -1.10 17.26
N SER A 89 -7.03 0.01 17.91
CA SER A 89 -5.79 0.19 18.67
C SER A 89 -5.88 -0.23 20.14
N HIS A 90 -7.10 -0.43 20.64
CA HIS A 90 -7.40 -0.58 22.07
C HIS A 90 -6.84 0.57 22.92
N LYS A 91 -6.81 1.78 22.36
CA LYS A 91 -6.30 3.01 23.00
C LYS A 91 -7.36 4.10 22.88
N ARG A 92 -7.44 4.98 23.89
CA ARG A 92 -8.21 6.23 23.79
C ARG A 92 -7.30 7.38 23.37
N TYR A 93 -7.81 8.25 22.51
CA TYR A 93 -7.09 9.41 22.02
C TYR A 93 -7.76 10.70 22.50
N PRO A 94 -6.97 11.75 22.83
CA PRO A 94 -7.53 13.07 23.04
C PRO A 94 -8.39 13.55 21.86
N GLY A 95 -9.46 14.30 22.14
CA GLY A 95 -10.36 14.80 21.10
C GLY A 95 -9.69 15.73 20.08
N ASN A 96 -8.49 16.23 20.37
CA ASN A 96 -7.69 17.07 19.47
C ASN A 96 -6.58 16.29 18.72
N THR A 97 -6.61 14.95 18.74
CA THR A 97 -5.61 14.13 18.04
C THR A 97 -5.72 14.26 16.52
N THR A 98 -4.59 14.42 15.85
CA THR A 98 -4.48 14.25 14.40
C THR A 98 -3.93 12.87 14.10
N PHE A 99 -4.62 12.08 13.27
CA PHE A 99 -4.15 10.75 12.91
C PHE A 99 -3.36 10.81 11.60
N LEU A 100 -2.16 10.21 11.60
CA LEU A 100 -1.37 9.93 10.41
C LEU A 100 -1.38 8.42 10.16
N ILE A 101 -2.07 7.98 9.11
CA ILE A 101 -2.26 6.55 8.81
C ILE A 101 -1.40 6.17 7.62
N SER A 102 -0.68 5.05 7.71
CA SER A 102 -0.16 4.30 6.57
C SER A 102 -1.05 3.08 6.34
N TYR A 103 -1.70 2.99 5.19
CA TYR A 103 -2.66 1.96 4.85
C TYR A 103 -2.12 1.03 3.76
N TYR A 104 -2.20 -0.28 3.99
CA TYR A 104 -1.76 -1.31 3.05
C TYR A 104 -2.94 -2.11 2.53
N TYR A 105 -3.09 -2.18 1.21
CA TYR A 105 -4.21 -2.88 0.56
C TYR A 105 -3.93 -4.37 0.42
N LYS A 106 -5.00 -5.17 0.54
CA LYS A 106 -4.97 -6.59 0.21
C LYS A 106 -4.73 -6.75 -1.29
N ASP A 107 -3.98 -7.78 -1.68
CA ASP A 107 -3.61 -8.08 -3.06
C ASP A 107 -2.78 -6.95 -3.72
N ASP A 108 -2.08 -6.14 -2.92
CA ASP A 108 -1.17 -5.13 -3.44
C ASP A 108 0.11 -5.77 -4.00
N HIS A 109 0.23 -5.74 -5.33
CA HIS A 109 1.36 -6.27 -6.09
C HIS A 109 2.49 -5.23 -6.28
N CYS A 110 2.63 -4.26 -5.38
CA CYS A 110 3.74 -3.31 -5.40
C CYS A 110 5.11 -4.01 -5.32
N THR A 111 5.26 -4.96 -4.39
CA THR A 111 6.47 -5.77 -4.24
C THR A 111 6.24 -7.15 -4.82
N LEU A 112 6.64 -7.35 -6.06
CA LEU A 112 6.58 -8.65 -6.72
C LEU A 112 7.87 -9.41 -6.46
N GLU A 113 8.08 -9.83 -5.22
CA GLU A 113 9.06 -10.88 -4.98
C GLU A 113 8.42 -12.21 -5.36
N SER A 114 9.13 -13.02 -6.14
CA SER A 114 8.66 -14.28 -6.72
C SER A 114 8.21 -15.34 -5.70
N ASN A 115 8.38 -15.09 -4.39
CA ASN A 115 7.97 -15.96 -3.29
C ASN A 115 7.18 -15.24 -2.18
N SER A 116 6.81 -13.96 -2.35
CA SER A 116 6.06 -13.23 -1.33
C SER A 116 4.56 -13.44 -1.51
N ASN A 117 3.96 -14.17 -0.59
CA ASN A 117 2.50 -14.15 -0.44
C ASN A 117 2.10 -12.74 0.02
N ASN A 118 1.58 -11.92 -0.89
CA ASN A 118 1.34 -10.48 -0.67
C ASN A 118 0.42 -10.19 0.53
N ASN A 119 -0.43 -11.15 0.88
CA ASN A 119 -1.36 -11.05 2.01
C ASN A 119 -0.89 -11.80 3.27
N ASN A 120 0.25 -12.49 3.24
CA ASN A 120 0.76 -13.23 4.40
C ASN A 120 2.17 -12.76 4.73
N TRP A 121 2.28 -11.85 5.71
CA TRP A 121 3.51 -11.20 6.09
C TRP A 121 4.19 -11.98 7.21
N GLY A 122 5.19 -12.78 6.86
CA GLY A 122 6.03 -13.44 7.85
C GLY A 122 6.86 -12.45 8.68
N LYS A 123 7.45 -12.96 9.77
CA LYS A 123 8.27 -12.17 10.72
C LYS A 123 9.30 -11.24 10.08
N TYR A 124 9.96 -11.68 9.00
CA TYR A 124 10.98 -10.87 8.32
C TYR A 124 10.40 -9.58 7.75
N ARG A 125 9.31 -9.66 6.97
CA ARG A 125 8.63 -8.49 6.40
C ARG A 125 8.15 -7.53 7.49
N VAL A 126 7.57 -8.07 8.56
CA VAL A 126 7.08 -7.26 9.69
C VAL A 126 8.25 -6.56 10.44
N ARG A 127 9.41 -7.20 10.55
CA ARG A 127 10.62 -6.58 11.13
C ARG A 127 11.18 -5.48 10.26
N GLU A 128 11.26 -5.67 8.94
CA GLU A 128 11.72 -4.62 8.04
C GLU A 128 10.76 -3.43 8.05
N LEU A 129 9.45 -3.68 8.03
CA LEU A 129 8.43 -2.64 8.22
C LEU A 129 8.70 -1.82 9.49
N LYS A 130 8.88 -2.50 10.63
CA LYS A 130 9.18 -1.85 11.92
C LYS A 130 10.50 -1.06 11.88
N LYS A 131 11.55 -1.61 11.29
CA LYS A 131 12.87 -0.96 11.16
C LYS A 131 12.77 0.36 10.40
N HIS A 132 11.93 0.41 9.37
CA HIS A 132 11.70 1.63 8.60
C HIS A 132 10.74 2.61 9.27
N LEU A 133 9.63 2.14 9.87
CA LEU A 133 8.57 3.01 10.37
C LEU A 133 8.78 3.47 11.83
N ALA A 134 9.42 2.67 12.69
CA ALA A 134 9.60 3.04 14.10
C ALA A 134 10.40 4.36 14.29
N PRO A 135 11.52 4.60 13.57
CA PRO A 135 12.23 5.87 13.67
C PRO A 135 11.37 7.05 13.19
N GLN A 136 10.60 6.85 12.12
CA GLN A 136 9.72 7.88 11.56
C GLN A 136 8.60 8.24 12.55
N LYS A 137 7.85 7.25 13.06
CA LYS A 137 6.81 7.45 14.08
C LYS A 137 7.34 8.26 15.27
N ARG A 138 8.46 7.84 15.86
CA ARG A 138 9.05 8.54 17.02
C ARG A 138 9.42 9.99 16.70
N ALA A 139 10.03 10.24 15.54
CA ALA A 139 10.42 11.59 15.14
C ALA A 139 9.18 12.48 14.90
N LEU A 140 8.16 11.95 14.24
CA LEU A 140 6.94 12.66 13.90
C LEU A 140 6.11 13.01 15.14
N GLU A 141 5.88 12.06 16.04
CA GLU A 141 5.09 12.27 17.25
C GLU A 141 5.81 13.16 18.27
N LYS A 142 7.15 13.19 18.22
CA LYS A 142 7.95 14.17 18.97
C LYS A 142 7.83 15.58 18.37
N LYS A 143 7.85 15.69 17.04
CA LYS A 143 7.81 16.99 16.32
C LYS A 143 6.42 17.62 16.40
N TYR A 144 5.37 16.85 16.13
CA TYR A 144 3.99 17.34 16.05
C TYR A 144 3.21 16.87 17.27
N LYS A 145 2.93 17.82 18.18
CA LYS A 145 2.10 17.55 19.36
C LYS A 145 0.71 17.07 18.92
N ASN A 146 0.17 16.08 19.63
CA ASN A 146 -1.14 15.48 19.37
C ASN A 146 -1.26 14.74 18.02
N VAL A 147 -0.16 14.39 17.35
CA VAL A 147 -0.20 13.46 16.22
C VAL A 147 -0.04 12.03 16.73
N GLU A 148 -0.90 11.13 16.25
CA GLU A 148 -0.73 9.69 16.41
C GLU A 148 -0.54 9.04 15.05
N THR A 149 0.52 8.24 14.92
CA THR A 149 0.85 7.51 13.71
C THR A 149 0.43 6.05 13.82
N LEU A 150 -0.38 5.58 12.88
CA LEU A 150 -0.90 4.22 12.84
C LEU A 150 -0.56 3.57 11.51
N VAL A 151 -0.29 2.27 11.55
CA VAL A 151 -0.12 1.43 10.36
C VAL A 151 -1.26 0.44 10.32
N ILE A 152 -2.01 0.45 9.23
CA ILE A 152 -3.24 -0.32 9.12
C ILE A 152 -3.16 -1.16 7.85
N THR A 153 -3.45 -2.45 7.97
CA THR A 153 -3.57 -3.36 6.83
C THR A 153 -5.04 -3.60 6.55
N GLN A 154 -5.42 -3.68 5.28
CA GLN A 154 -6.75 -4.13 4.89
C GLN A 154 -7.03 -5.53 5.44
N GLU A 155 -8.30 -5.79 5.77
CA GLU A 155 -8.74 -7.10 6.22
C GLU A 155 -8.36 -8.20 5.22
N GLY A 156 -7.88 -9.33 5.74
CA GLY A 156 -7.39 -10.45 4.94
C GLY A 156 -5.88 -10.42 4.66
N ILE A 157 -5.17 -9.38 5.11
CA ILE A 157 -3.71 -9.44 5.29
C ILE A 157 -3.42 -10.03 6.66
N ASN A 158 -2.79 -11.20 6.68
CA ASN A 158 -2.28 -11.84 7.89
C ASN A 158 -0.84 -11.41 8.12
N PHE A 159 -0.47 -11.06 9.35
CA PHE A 159 0.92 -10.76 9.70
C PHE A 159 1.32 -11.45 11.00
N GLU A 160 2.54 -11.96 11.04
CA GLU A 160 3.07 -12.54 12.27
C GLU A 160 3.39 -11.44 13.29
N SER A 161 2.84 -11.57 14.50
CA SER A 161 3.14 -10.66 15.59
C SER A 161 4.63 -10.68 15.95
N ILE A 162 5.18 -9.49 16.15
CA ILE A 162 6.52 -9.30 16.70
C ILE A 162 6.45 -8.43 17.95
N LYS A 163 7.32 -8.70 18.93
CA LYS A 163 7.39 -7.87 20.14
C LYS A 163 7.63 -6.40 19.79
N LYS A 164 6.93 -5.50 20.49
CA LYS A 164 7.08 -4.04 20.40
C LYS A 164 6.73 -3.47 19.01
N LEU A 165 5.70 -3.99 18.35
CA LEU A 165 5.07 -3.35 17.19
C LEU A 165 3.61 -3.07 17.54
N ASP A 166 3.41 -2.02 18.33
CA ASP A 166 2.16 -1.63 18.98
C ASP A 166 1.36 -0.61 18.16
N TYR A 167 1.70 -0.42 16.89
CA TYR A 167 1.07 0.53 15.97
C TYR A 167 0.72 -0.09 14.61
N LEU A 168 0.78 -1.43 14.47
CA LEU A 168 0.35 -2.18 13.30
C LEU A 168 -0.97 -2.90 13.62
N TYR A 169 -2.02 -2.62 12.86
CA TYR A 169 -3.37 -3.14 13.09
C TYR A 169 -3.99 -3.67 11.80
N SER A 170 -4.93 -4.60 11.92
CA SER A 170 -5.78 -5.05 10.83
C SER A 170 -7.09 -4.26 10.83
N ASP A 171 -7.54 -3.78 9.68
CA ASP A 171 -8.79 -3.06 9.49
C ASP A 171 -10.01 -3.99 9.54
N THR A 172 -10.35 -4.49 10.73
CA THR A 172 -11.45 -5.43 10.96
C THR A 172 -12.77 -4.93 10.34
N ASN A 173 -13.44 -5.79 9.57
CA ASN A 173 -14.65 -5.48 8.78
C ASN A 173 -14.47 -4.40 7.70
N ASN A 174 -13.21 -4.07 7.34
CA ASN A 174 -12.85 -3.04 6.35
C ASN A 174 -13.45 -1.66 6.67
N ARG A 175 -13.54 -1.28 7.94
CA ARG A 175 -14.24 -0.05 8.37
C ARG A 175 -13.47 1.20 7.95
N ILE A 176 -12.15 1.22 8.07
CA ILE A 176 -11.32 2.32 7.58
C ILE A 176 -11.35 2.36 6.05
N PHE A 177 -11.21 1.22 5.37
CA PHE A 177 -11.29 1.16 3.90
C PHE A 177 -12.58 1.79 3.36
N LYS A 178 -13.74 1.35 3.89
CA LYS A 178 -15.07 1.79 3.42
C LYS A 178 -15.32 3.27 3.68
N ASN A 179 -14.86 3.80 4.82
CA ASN A 179 -15.10 5.19 5.19
C ASN A 179 -14.09 6.16 4.57
N LEU A 180 -12.83 5.73 4.37
CA LEU A 180 -11.72 6.60 4.03
C LEU A 180 -11.13 6.32 2.64
N PHE A 181 -10.62 5.12 2.39
CA PHE A 181 -9.78 4.86 1.22
C PHE A 181 -10.54 4.48 -0.06
N ARG A 182 -11.73 3.85 0.06
CA ARG A 182 -12.77 3.49 -0.95
C ARG A 182 -12.35 2.77 -2.24
N GLN A 183 -11.17 3.04 -2.77
CA GLN A 183 -10.53 2.40 -3.91
C GLN A 183 -9.07 2.08 -3.55
N PRO A 184 -8.50 0.96 -4.00
CA PRO A 184 -7.09 0.67 -3.76
C PRO A 184 -6.18 1.54 -4.62
N ASN A 185 -4.90 1.61 -4.26
CA ASN A 185 -3.82 2.12 -5.10
C ASN A 185 -2.56 1.31 -4.84
N LEU A 186 -1.73 1.13 -5.87
CA LEU A 186 -0.50 0.36 -5.78
C LEU A 186 0.45 0.99 -4.75
N CYS A 187 1.07 0.17 -3.92
CA CYS A 187 2.00 0.56 -2.86
C CYS A 187 1.35 1.28 -1.68
N GLY A 188 0.09 0.95 -1.37
CA GLY A 188 -0.64 1.50 -0.23
C GLY A 188 -1.09 2.95 -0.43
N SER A 189 -1.48 3.58 0.67
CA SER A 189 -1.88 4.99 0.74
C SER A 189 -1.67 5.54 2.15
N TYR A 190 -1.71 6.84 2.28
CA TYR A 190 -1.54 7.52 3.56
C TYR A 190 -2.70 8.49 3.79
N ALA A 191 -3.06 8.71 5.06
CA ALA A 191 -4.08 9.70 5.39
C ALA A 191 -3.66 10.57 6.56
N ILE A 192 -4.03 11.85 6.52
CA ILE A 192 -3.99 12.77 7.65
C ILE A 192 -5.44 13.14 7.97
N ILE A 193 -5.88 12.82 9.18
CA ILE A 193 -7.22 13.10 9.67
C ILE A 193 -7.10 14.12 10.80
N LYS A 194 -7.56 15.36 10.58
CA LYS A 194 -7.55 16.40 11.62
C LYS A 194 -8.86 16.39 12.43
N PRO A 195 -8.85 16.87 13.70
CA PRO A 195 -10.02 16.93 14.58
C PRO A 195 -11.24 17.65 14.01
N ASN A 196 -11.03 18.58 13.09
CA ASN A 196 -12.10 19.32 12.43
C ASN A 196 -12.79 18.54 11.28
N GLY A 197 -12.43 17.27 11.08
CA GLY A 197 -12.98 16.41 10.03
C GLY A 197 -12.35 16.64 8.65
N LEU A 198 -11.37 17.54 8.50
CA LEU A 198 -10.64 17.68 7.25
C LEU A 198 -9.61 16.56 7.11
N ILE A 199 -9.63 15.92 5.95
CA ILE A 199 -8.88 14.70 5.67
C ILE A 199 -8.13 14.86 4.35
N LEU A 200 -6.81 14.62 4.39
CA LEU A 200 -5.97 14.53 3.20
C LEU A 200 -5.52 13.08 3.02
N ILE A 201 -5.72 12.53 1.84
CA ILE A 201 -5.22 11.20 1.45
C ILE A 201 -4.12 11.40 0.42
N TYR A 202 -2.99 10.72 0.61
CA TYR A 202 -1.96 10.58 -0.40
C TYR A 202 -1.99 9.15 -0.94
N ASN A 203 -2.23 8.99 -2.23
CA ASN A 203 -2.36 7.70 -2.88
C ASN A 203 -1.01 7.23 -3.46
N GLY A 204 -0.61 6.03 -3.08
CA GLY A 204 0.55 5.32 -3.63
C GLY A 204 1.80 5.42 -2.77
N GLU A 205 2.92 5.02 -3.37
CA GLU A 205 4.20 4.90 -2.69
C GLU A 205 4.65 6.23 -2.07
N SER A 206 4.91 6.20 -0.77
CA SER A 206 5.43 7.32 0.01
C SER A 206 6.15 6.81 1.27
N ARG A 207 6.53 7.75 2.13
CA ARG A 207 7.01 7.52 3.49
C ARG A 207 6.24 8.39 4.45
N LEU A 208 6.15 7.98 5.72
CA LEU A 208 5.44 8.74 6.75
C LEU A 208 6.02 10.14 6.92
N ASP A 209 7.35 10.27 6.88
CA ASP A 209 8.03 11.56 7.02
C ASP A 209 7.78 12.52 5.84
N ILE A 210 7.67 11.98 4.62
CA ILE A 210 7.30 12.75 3.43
C ILE A 210 5.84 13.20 3.53
N THR A 211 4.92 12.30 3.83
CA THR A 211 3.49 12.62 3.96
C THR A 211 3.25 13.60 5.12
N ALA A 212 4.00 13.50 6.22
CA ALA A 212 3.89 14.40 7.35
C ALA A 212 4.26 15.86 7.03
N ARG A 213 4.83 16.17 5.86
CA ARG A 213 4.98 17.55 5.40
C ARG A 213 3.64 18.25 5.19
N PHE A 214 2.58 17.51 4.86
CA PHE A 214 1.24 18.06 4.75
C PHE A 214 0.66 18.51 6.11
N LEU A 215 1.27 18.15 7.25
CA LEU A 215 0.88 18.69 8.56
C LEU A 215 1.26 20.17 8.72
N GLU A 216 2.24 20.66 7.96
CA GLU A 216 2.68 22.06 8.02
C GLU A 216 1.55 22.99 7.56
N PRO A 217 1.19 24.06 8.32
CA PRO A 217 0.04 24.90 8.02
C PRO A 217 0.01 25.46 6.59
N ASP A 218 1.16 25.95 6.10
CA ASP A 218 1.26 26.56 4.76
C ASP A 218 1.03 25.55 3.63
N ILE A 219 1.35 24.27 3.87
CA ILE A 219 1.11 23.20 2.91
C ILE A 219 -0.34 22.75 3.02
N TRP A 220 -0.82 22.48 4.25
CA TRP A 220 -2.20 22.06 4.50
C TRP A 220 -3.22 23.03 3.89
N ASN A 221 -3.03 24.33 4.12
CA ASN A 221 -3.97 25.37 3.68
C ASN A 221 -4.02 25.51 2.15
N LYS A 222 -3.02 25.03 1.41
CA LYS A 222 -3.09 25.00 -0.07
C LYS A 222 -4.07 23.97 -0.59
N HIS A 223 -4.38 22.94 0.20
CA HIS A 223 -5.24 21.83 -0.20
C HIS A 223 -6.70 21.97 0.29
N PHE A 224 -6.98 22.81 1.29
CA PHE A 224 -8.32 22.97 1.88
C PHE A 224 -8.82 24.43 1.86
N LYS A 225 -8.50 25.18 0.80
CA LYS A 225 -9.01 26.54 0.64
C LYS A 225 -10.53 26.59 0.57
#